data_AF-A0ABD7C3Z9-F1
#
_entry.id   AF-A0ABD7C3Z9-F1
#
_cell.length_a   1.000
_cell.length_b   1.000
_cell.length_c   1.000
_cell.angle_alpha   90.00
_cell.angle_beta   90.00
_cell.angle_gamma   90.00
#
_symmetry.space_group_name_H-M   'P 1'
#
loop_
_entity.id
_entity.type
_entity.pdbx_description
1 polymer ?
#
loop_
_entity_poly.entity_id
_entity_poly.type
_entity_poly.pdbx_seq_one_letter_code
_entity_poly.pdbx_strand_id
1 'polypeptide(L)'
;MDLLLGRYRILAYRGFHDLPRLMLVTDSASKHWVLDCPFEDERDDYAPVYRVLAVEAGAAGPAEIWERHSRGLLLGVGVLPVNRLQFDETRRASFILT
;
A
#
# COMPACT_ATOMS: atom_id res chain seq x y z
N MET A 1 6.08 -12.87 3.63
CA MET A 1 4.84 -12.99 4.43
C MET A 1 3.74 -12.32 3.63
N ASP A 2 2.71 -13.06 3.26
CA ASP A 2 1.60 -12.51 2.49
C ASP A 2 0.60 -11.79 3.40
N LEU A 3 -0.04 -10.76 2.84
CA LEU A 3 -1.17 -10.10 3.49
C LEU A 3 -2.32 -11.10 3.63
N LEU A 4 -3.00 -11.07 4.78
CA LEU A 4 -4.17 -11.91 5.00
C LEU A 4 -5.32 -11.43 4.11
N LEU A 5 -6.08 -12.37 3.54
CA LEU A 5 -7.28 -12.05 2.78
C LEU A 5 -8.28 -11.32 3.67
N GLY A 6 -9.03 -10.39 3.08
CA GLY A 6 -10.04 -9.62 3.79
C GLY A 6 -10.02 -8.13 3.47
N ARG A 7 -10.67 -7.34 4.35
CA ARG A 7 -10.86 -5.91 4.15
C ARG A 7 -9.71 -5.11 4.75
N TYR A 8 -9.21 -4.15 3.97
CA TYR A 8 -8.22 -3.18 4.40
C TYR A 8 -8.79 -1.77 4.29
N ARG A 9 -8.48 -0.91 5.26
CA ARG A 9 -8.81 0.51 5.22
C ARG A 9 -7.59 1.30 4.75
N ILE A 10 -7.79 2.23 3.83
CA ILE A 10 -6.76 3.16 3.37
C ILE A 10 -6.76 4.37 4.30
N LEU A 11 -5.65 4.58 5.00
CA LEU A 11 -5.48 5.68 5.96
C LEU A 11 -4.95 6.95 5.30
N ALA A 12 -4.08 6.78 4.31
CA ALA A 12 -3.52 7.87 3.52
C ALA A 12 -2.96 7.31 2.20
N TYR A 13 -2.88 8.13 1.17
CA TYR A 13 -2.22 7.76 -0.09
C TYR A 13 -1.51 8.95 -0.75
N ARG A 14 -0.53 8.66 -1.62
CA ARG A 14 0.20 9.63 -2.44
C ARG A 14 0.36 9.12 -3.87
N GLY A 15 0.37 10.06 -4.82
CA GLY A 15 0.44 9.78 -6.25
C GLY A 15 -0.89 9.26 -6.77
N PHE A 16 -1.45 9.97 -7.76
CA PHE A 16 -2.78 9.67 -8.29
C PHE A 16 -2.80 9.89 -9.80
N HIS A 17 -2.94 8.79 -10.54
CA HIS A 17 -3.47 8.77 -11.90
C HIS A 17 -4.60 7.74 -11.91
N ASP A 18 -4.33 6.51 -12.35
CA ASP A 18 -5.36 5.44 -12.46
C ASP A 18 -5.55 4.66 -11.15
N LEU A 19 -4.46 4.49 -10.40
CA LEU A 19 -4.40 3.77 -9.13
C LEU A 19 -3.60 4.61 -8.12
N PRO A 20 -3.88 4.50 -6.82
CA PRO A 20 -3.01 5.09 -5.81
C PRO A 20 -1.61 4.46 -5.90
N ARG A 21 -0.57 5.29 -6.08
CA ARG A 21 0.81 4.79 -6.20
C ARG A 21 1.34 4.29 -4.87
N LEU A 22 1.10 5.05 -3.80
CA LEU A 22 1.59 4.74 -2.47
C LEU A 22 0.43 4.81 -1.49
N MET A 23 0.13 3.72 -0.79
CA MET A 23 -0.97 3.66 0.18
C MET A 23 -0.49 3.19 1.54
N LEU A 24 -0.95 3.86 2.59
CA LEU A 24 -0.85 3.40 3.96
C LEU A 24 -2.17 2.74 4.30
N VAL A 25 -2.12 1.47 4.66
CA VAL A 25 -3.30 0.64 4.85
C VAL A 25 -3.27 -0.03 6.21
N THR A 26 -4.45 -0.36 6.74
CA THR A 26 -4.59 -1.12 7.97
C THR A 26 -5.59 -2.26 7.82
N ASP A 27 -5.33 -3.38 8.49
CA ASP A 27 -6.22 -4.54 8.56
C ASP A 27 -7.16 -4.44 9.77
N SER A 28 -7.97 -5.48 9.97
CA SER A 28 -8.85 -5.60 11.14
C SER A 28 -8.10 -5.75 12.46
N ALA A 29 -6.82 -6.13 12.45
CA ALA A 29 -5.98 -6.28 13.64
C ALA A 29 -5.19 -5.00 13.97
N SER A 30 -5.49 -3.87 13.31
CA SER A 30 -4.78 -2.59 13.46
C SER A 30 -3.28 -2.65 13.13
N LYS A 31 -2.86 -3.64 12.33
CA LYS A 31 -1.52 -3.66 11.75
C LYS A 31 -1.48 -2.72 10.55
N HIS A 32 -0.29 -2.21 10.25
CA HIS A 32 -0.08 -1.21 9.22
C HIS A 32 0.90 -1.68 8.16
N TRP A 33 0.62 -1.31 6.91
CA TRP A 33 1.48 -1.60 5.77
C TRP A 33 1.52 -0.42 4.81
N VAL A 34 2.64 -0.31 4.11
CA VAL A 34 2.74 0.53 2.92
C VAL A 34 2.65 -0.37 1.69
N LEU A 35 1.74 -0.04 0.80
CA LEU A 35 1.62 -0.61 -0.53
C LEU A 35 2.22 0.39 -1.53
N ASP A 36 3.28 -0.01 -2.21
CA ASP A 36 4.03 0.84 -3.14
C ASP A 36 4.00 0.24 -4.55
N CYS A 37 3.31 0.91 -5.46
CA CYS A 37 3.25 0.60 -6.88
C CYS A 37 4.01 1.68 -7.66
N PRO A 38 5.31 1.45 -7.94
CA PRO A 38 6.10 2.38 -8.72
C PRO A 38 5.66 2.40 -10.18
N PHE A 39 5.88 3.54 -10.83
CA PHE A 39 5.82 3.63 -12.28
C PHE A 39 7.11 3.02 -12.85
N GLU A 40 6.99 2.14 -13.84
CA GLU A 40 8.11 1.48 -14.50
C GLU A 40 8.35 2.15 -15.85
N ASP A 41 9.35 3.02 -15.94
CA ASP A 41 9.64 3.83 -17.15
C ASP A 41 9.86 2.96 -18.40
N GLU A 42 10.44 1.76 -18.24
CA GLU A 42 10.66 0.81 -19.35
C GLU A 42 9.36 0.30 -20.00
N ARG A 43 8.25 0.34 -19.26
CA ARG A 43 6.93 -0.10 -19.70
C ARG A 43 5.99 1.04 -20.02
N ASP A 44 6.37 2.26 -19.65
CA ASP A 44 5.52 3.43 -19.68
C ASP A 44 4.18 3.20 -18.93
N ASP A 45 4.24 2.40 -17.86
CA ASP A 45 3.06 2.00 -17.08
C ASP A 45 3.42 1.64 -15.63
N TYR A 46 2.41 1.49 -14.78
CA TYR A 46 2.57 1.00 -13.42
C TYR A 46 2.93 -0.49 -13.35
N ALA A 47 3.69 -0.84 -12.32
CA ALA A 47 3.89 -2.25 -11.98
C ALA A 47 2.53 -2.94 -11.74
N PRO A 48 2.32 -4.20 -12.22
CA PRO A 48 1.09 -4.95 -12.01
C PRO A 48 1.01 -5.50 -10.57
N VAL A 49 1.91 -5.04 -9.70
CA VAL A 49 2.06 -5.46 -8.32
C VAL A 49 2.35 -4.27 -7.42
N TYR A 50 1.81 -4.30 -6.21
CA TYR A 50 2.25 -3.47 -5.10
C TYR A 50 3.37 -4.18 -4.34
N ARG A 51 4.46 -3.48 -4.05
CA ARG A 51 5.43 -3.89 -3.03
C ARG A 51 4.81 -3.66 -1.66
N VAL A 52 4.85 -4.69 -0.81
CA VAL A 52 4.28 -4.64 0.54
C VAL A 52 5.41 -4.41 1.52
N LEU A 53 5.32 -3.33 2.27
CA LEU A 53 6.30 -2.93 3.27
C LEU A 53 5.64 -2.91 4.65
N ALA A 54 6.25 -3.57 5.63
CA ALA A 54 5.75 -3.59 7.00
C ALA A 54 6.02 -2.25 7.69
N VAL A 55 5.03 -1.76 8.42
CA VAL A 55 5.17 -0.60 9.32
C VAL A 55 5.25 -1.11 10.75
N GLU A 56 6.31 -0.74 11.46
CA GLU A 56 6.50 -1.11 12.86
C GLU A 56 5.44 -0.48 13.77
N ALA A 57 5.12 -1.17 14.86
CA ALA A 57 4.22 -0.63 15.88
C ALA A 57 4.79 0.66 16.49
N GLY A 58 3.96 1.69 16.64
CA GLY A 58 4.34 2.96 17.28
C GLY A 58 4.76 4.08 16.34
N ALA A 59 4.68 3.91 15.01
CA ALA A 59 4.82 5.03 14.08
C ALA A 59 3.74 6.11 14.34
N ALA A 60 4.14 7.37 14.46
CA ALA A 60 3.28 8.46 14.94
C ALA A 60 2.20 8.87 13.92
N GLY A 61 2.40 8.60 12.63
CA GLY A 61 1.40 8.86 11.60
C GLY A 61 1.94 8.80 10.17
N PRO A 62 1.09 9.13 9.16
CA PRO A 62 1.44 9.00 7.75
C PRO A 62 2.71 9.75 7.35
N ALA A 63 2.94 10.95 7.87
CA ALA A 63 4.10 11.77 7.51
C ALA A 63 5.44 11.09 7.84
N GLU A 64 5.55 10.52 9.04
CA GLU A 64 6.75 9.77 9.47
C GLU A 64 6.93 8.50 8.63
N ILE A 65 5.83 7.79 8.34
CA ILE A 65 5.88 6.57 7.51
C ILE A 65 6.38 6.90 6.10
N TRP A 66 5.96 8.02 5.52
CA TRP A 66 6.46 8.47 4.21
C TRP A 66 7.94 8.84 4.24
N GLU A 67 8.43 9.46 5.32
CA GLU A 67 9.87 9.74 5.47
C GLU A 67 10.69 8.45 5.63
N ARG A 68 10.19 7.48 6.40
CA ARG A 68 10.84 6.16 6.53
C ARG A 68 10.86 5.41 5.19
N HIS A 69 9.76 5.45 4.43
CA HIS A 69 9.68 4.88 3.08
C HIS A 69 10.70 5.52 2.14
N SER A 70 10.77 6.86 2.08
CA SER A 70 11.69 7.56 1.17
C SER A 70 13.17 7.31 1.50
N ARG A 71 13.48 6.99 2.76
CA ARG A 71 14.82 6.57 3.21
C ARG A 71 15.09 5.08 3.05
N GLY A 72 14.13 4.29 2.56
CA GLY A 72 14.28 2.84 2.42
C GLY A 72 14.33 2.07 3.75
N LEU A 73 13.78 2.65 4.83
CA LEU A 73 13.82 2.09 6.17
C LEU A 73 12.67 1.11 6.46
N LEU A 74 11.72 0.95 5.54
CA LEU A 74 10.62 0.00 5.70
C LEU A 74 11.03 -1.38 5.18
N LEU A 75 10.70 -2.42 5.96
CA LEU A 75 11.03 -3.80 5.58
C LEU A 75 10.05 -4.30 4.51
N GLY A 76 10.58 -4.69 3.35
CA GLY A 76 9.81 -5.41 2.34
C GLY A 76 9.44 -6.81 2.80
N VAL A 77 8.14 -7.11 2.82
CA VAL A 77 7.60 -8.39 3.31
C VAL A 77 6.95 -9.23 2.21
N GLY A 78 6.66 -8.64 1.05
CA GLY A 78 6.09 -9.35 -0.09
C GLY A 78 5.69 -8.44 -1.25
N VAL A 79 4.97 -9.02 -2.21
CA VAL A 79 4.36 -8.33 -3.35
C VAL A 79 2.91 -8.75 -3.48
N LEU A 80 2.05 -7.83 -3.94
CA LEU A 80 0.62 -8.05 -4.06
C LEU A 80 0.14 -7.68 -5.48
N PRO A 81 -0.41 -8.62 -6.26
CA PRO A 81 -0.95 -8.32 -7.59
C PRO A 81 -2.08 -7.28 -7.52
N VAL A 82 -2.03 -6.26 -8.39
CA VAL A 82 -3.04 -5.19 -8.45
C VAL A 82 -4.44 -5.76 -8.68
N ASN A 83 -4.56 -6.81 -9.50
CA ASN A 83 -5.83 -7.46 -9.82
C ASN A 83 -6.49 -8.22 -8.65
N ARG A 84 -5.79 -8.38 -7.51
CA ARG A 84 -6.36 -8.95 -6.28
C ARG A 84 -6.95 -7.90 -5.34
N LEU A 85 -6.74 -6.60 -5.61
CA LEU A 85 -7.34 -5.53 -4.85
C LEU A 85 -8.63 -5.08 -5.53
N GLN A 86 -9.74 -5.20 -4.79
CA GLN A 86 -11.03 -4.63 -5.20
C GLN A 86 -11.28 -3.38 -4.37
N PHE A 87 -10.95 -2.21 -4.92
CA PHE A 87 -11.20 -0.92 -4.27
C PHE A 87 -12.69 -0.64 -4.18
N ASP A 88 -13.11 0.03 -3.11
CA ASP A 88 -14.47 0.58 -3.04
C ASP A 88 -14.69 1.72 -4.04
N GLU A 89 -15.95 1.94 -4.40
CA GLU A 89 -16.38 3.02 -5.31
C GLU A 89 -16.19 4.43 -4.70
N THR A 90 -15.89 4.52 -3.41
CA THR A 90 -15.92 5.76 -2.62
C THR A 90 -14.53 6.34 -2.39
N ARG A 91 -13.98 7.08 -3.36
CA ARG A 91 -12.63 7.67 -3.26
C ARG A 91 -11.55 6.68 -2.77
N ARG A 92 -11.77 5.37 -2.94
CA ARG A 92 -10.89 4.30 -2.49
C ARG A 92 -10.57 4.44 -1.00
N ALA A 93 -11.59 4.47 -0.16
CA ALA A 93 -11.42 4.52 1.31
C ALA A 93 -10.95 3.18 1.89
N SER A 94 -11.18 2.10 1.16
CA SER A 94 -10.89 0.72 1.50
C SER A 94 -10.79 -0.15 0.24
N PHE A 95 -10.25 -1.35 0.42
CA PHE A 95 -10.30 -2.40 -0.59
C PHE A 95 -10.48 -3.77 0.06
N ILE A 96 -10.93 -4.73 -0.74
CA ILE A 96 -10.96 -6.15 -0.39
C ILE A 96 -9.80 -6.85 -1.10
N LEU A 97 -9.04 -7.62 -0.34
CA LEU A 97 -8.02 -8.52 -0.85
C LEU A 97 -8.63 -9.92 -1.00
N THR A 98 -8.70 -10.42 -2.25
CA THR A 98 -9.28 -11.72 -2.63
C THR A 98 -8.24 -12.72 -3.09
#